data_AF-A0A6L7QIP2-F1
#
_entry.id   AF-A0A6L7QIP2-F1
#
_cell.length_a   1.000
_cell.length_b   1.000
_cell.length_c   1.000
_cell.angle_alpha   90.00
_cell.angle_beta   90.00
_cell.angle_gamma   90.00
#
_symmetry.space_group_name_H-M   'P 1'
#
loop_
_entity.id
_entity.type
_entity.pdbx_description
1 polymer ?
#
loop_
_entity_poly.entity_id
_entity_poly.type
_entity_poly.pdbx_seq_one_letter_code
_entity_poly.pdbx_strand_id
1 'polypeptide(L)'
;MAYIPTIAGRTVAISVSESPDMSVLGLSNAHLRDAMDRLALHLLASGARLAYGGDLREDGFTDLLFELVSRYQRETSKVRIGVTNYLAWPVHVSKEADELEEISHSLAGTGELVCLTQDGHRLELSEWNQRELHQPTDEEWATGLTAMRRVMHGATQARIVLGGRVTDYKGDMPGIAEEALLSLREGQPLFLLGGFGGCARDIAETLGLVKCRASSYLDWLGRQKFEGFSSSDLSNGLSEKENATLARTPHIDQAIVLVLRGLHRLNLLKENGDESN
;
A
#
# COMPACT_ATOMS: atom_id res chain seq x y z
N MET A 1 20.64 -20.06 -15.77
CA MET A 1 20.22 -18.73 -16.26
C MET A 1 20.07 -17.83 -15.05
N ALA A 2 20.78 -16.71 -14.99
CA ALA A 2 20.63 -15.75 -13.90
C ALA A 2 19.26 -15.06 -14.04
N TYR A 3 18.44 -15.12 -12.99
CA TYR A 3 17.17 -14.41 -12.91
C TYR A 3 17.44 -12.90 -13.00
N ILE A 4 17.01 -12.26 -14.09
CA ILE A 4 17.05 -10.81 -14.24
C ILE A 4 15.80 -10.28 -13.52
N PRO A 5 15.94 -9.48 -12.45
CA PRO A 5 14.77 -8.98 -11.72
C PRO A 5 13.99 -8.01 -12.60
N THR A 6 12.75 -8.38 -12.91
CA THR A 6 11.87 -7.77 -13.91
C THR A 6 11.44 -6.34 -13.58
N ILE A 7 11.53 -5.94 -12.31
CA ILE A 7 11.11 -4.63 -11.78
C ILE A 7 12.14 -4.04 -10.79
N ALA A 8 13.42 -4.35 -11.02
CA ALA A 8 14.52 -3.97 -10.14
C ALA A 8 14.52 -2.48 -9.79
N GLY A 9 14.56 -2.17 -8.49
CA GLY A 9 14.73 -0.80 -8.01
C GLY A 9 13.47 0.07 -8.00
N ARG A 10 12.30 -0.46 -8.40
CA ARG A 10 11.02 0.23 -8.21
C ARG A 10 10.51 0.06 -6.79
N THR A 11 10.08 1.16 -6.19
CA THR A 11 9.35 1.20 -4.92
C THR A 11 7.85 1.09 -5.18
N VAL A 12 7.21 0.04 -4.68
CA VAL A 12 5.79 -0.24 -4.81
C VAL A 12 5.11 -0.11 -3.45
N ALA A 13 4.10 0.76 -3.36
CA ALA A 13 3.27 0.86 -2.16
C ALA A 13 2.25 -0.27 -2.11
N ILE A 14 2.09 -0.90 -0.94
CA ILE A 14 0.97 -1.82 -0.68
C ILE A 14 0.05 -1.17 0.36
N SER A 15 -1.20 -0.94 -0.01
CA SER A 15 -2.23 -0.43 0.88
C SER A 15 -3.21 -1.56 1.19
N VAL A 16 -3.14 -2.09 2.41
CA VAL A 16 -4.00 -3.18 2.86
C VAL A 16 -4.70 -2.81 4.16
N SER A 17 -5.99 -3.11 4.24
CA SER A 17 -6.77 -3.00 5.47
C SER A 17 -7.95 -3.94 5.42
N GLU A 18 -8.44 -4.33 6.58
CA GLU A 18 -9.60 -5.21 6.71
C GLU A 18 -10.82 -4.62 6.01
N SER A 19 -11.73 -5.48 5.54
CA SER A 19 -12.96 -5.08 4.87
C SER A 19 -14.15 -5.71 5.57
N PRO A 20 -15.27 -4.98 5.75
CA PRO A 20 -16.49 -5.56 6.31
C PRO A 20 -17.12 -6.60 5.38
N ASP A 21 -16.81 -6.59 4.08
CA ASP A 21 -17.45 -7.43 3.06
C ASP A 21 -16.86 -8.84 2.95
N MET A 22 -15.76 -9.12 3.65
CA MET A 22 -15.02 -10.37 3.46
C MET A 22 -15.88 -11.60 3.69
N SER A 23 -16.71 -11.61 4.74
CA SER A 23 -17.56 -12.75 5.08
C SER A 23 -18.57 -13.07 3.97
N VAL A 24 -19.20 -12.05 3.39
CA VAL A 24 -20.16 -12.18 2.28
C VAL A 24 -19.47 -12.62 0.99
N LEU A 25 -18.16 -12.33 0.86
CA LEU A 25 -17.31 -12.80 -0.22
C LEU A 25 -16.80 -14.24 -0.04
N GLY A 26 -17.12 -14.90 1.09
CA GLY A 26 -16.54 -16.20 1.45
C GLY A 26 -15.06 -16.11 1.84
N LEU A 27 -14.60 -14.92 2.21
CA LEU A 27 -13.24 -14.62 2.62
C LEU A 27 -13.17 -14.36 4.13
N SER A 28 -11.94 -14.33 4.65
CA SER A 28 -11.64 -14.06 6.04
C SER A 28 -10.35 -13.26 6.13
N ASN A 29 -10.04 -12.71 7.31
CA ASN A 29 -8.79 -12.01 7.55
C ASN A 29 -7.55 -12.86 7.22
N ALA A 30 -7.65 -14.20 7.32
CA ALA A 30 -6.56 -15.10 6.91
C ALA A 30 -6.27 -15.01 5.41
N HIS A 31 -7.30 -14.85 4.57
CA HIS A 31 -7.11 -14.65 3.12
C HIS A 31 -6.47 -13.31 2.81
N LEU A 32 -6.80 -12.25 3.56
CA LEU A 32 -6.16 -10.95 3.38
C LEU A 32 -4.67 -10.98 3.81
N ARG A 33 -4.36 -11.69 4.91
CA ARG A 33 -2.97 -11.92 5.35
C ARG A 33 -2.18 -12.73 4.31
N ASP A 34 -2.70 -13.86 3.85
CA ASP A 34 -2.06 -14.66 2.79
C ASP A 34 -1.88 -13.84 1.48
N ALA A 35 -2.85 -12.98 1.17
CA ALA A 35 -2.74 -12.06 0.04
C ALA A 35 -1.59 -11.07 0.17
N MET A 36 -1.48 -10.42 1.33
CA MET A 36 -0.38 -9.52 1.65
C MET A 36 0.97 -10.26 1.57
N ASP A 37 1.07 -11.44 2.17
CA ASP A 37 2.31 -12.22 2.24
C ASP A 37 2.84 -12.59 0.88
N ARG A 38 1.99 -13.21 0.07
CA ARG A 38 2.38 -13.66 -1.27
C ARG A 38 2.69 -12.49 -2.16
N LEU A 39 1.92 -11.39 -2.08
CA LEU A 39 2.15 -10.20 -2.88
C LEU A 39 3.52 -9.58 -2.55
N ALA A 40 3.79 -9.34 -1.26
CA ALA A 40 5.05 -8.78 -0.79
C ALA A 40 6.23 -9.65 -1.23
N LEU A 41 6.15 -10.97 -0.99
CA LEU A 41 7.21 -11.91 -1.35
C LEU A 41 7.51 -11.91 -2.86
N HIS A 42 6.48 -11.96 -3.71
CA HIS A 42 6.68 -11.98 -5.16
C HIS A 42 7.24 -10.65 -5.70
N LEU A 43 6.86 -9.52 -5.11
CA LEU A 43 7.42 -8.21 -5.48
C LEU A 43 8.89 -8.11 -5.08
N LEU A 44 9.25 -8.54 -3.86
CA LEU A 44 10.64 -8.59 -3.39
C LEU A 44 11.48 -9.56 -4.23
N ALA A 45 10.93 -10.74 -4.54
CA ALA A 45 11.54 -11.72 -5.44
C ALA A 45 11.82 -11.15 -6.82
N SER A 46 10.92 -10.28 -7.31
CA SER A 46 11.06 -9.58 -8.59
C SER A 46 11.99 -8.35 -8.54
N GLY A 47 12.58 -8.06 -7.38
CA GLY A 47 13.57 -7.00 -7.19
C GLY A 47 12.99 -5.63 -6.85
N ALA A 48 11.70 -5.54 -6.53
CA ALA A 48 11.09 -4.30 -6.05
C ALA A 48 11.50 -4.00 -4.59
N ARG A 49 11.36 -2.74 -4.22
CA ARG A 49 11.28 -2.27 -2.84
C ARG A 49 9.82 -2.04 -2.50
N LEU A 50 9.46 -2.19 -1.24
CA LEU A 50 8.09 -2.01 -0.77
C LEU A 50 7.99 -0.76 0.10
N ALA A 51 6.90 -0.02 -0.04
CA ALA A 51 6.52 1.04 0.87
C ALA A 51 5.22 0.66 1.58
N TYR A 52 5.15 0.91 2.89
CA TYR A 52 4.00 0.56 3.71
C TYR A 52 3.69 1.67 4.72
N GLY A 53 2.40 1.96 4.94
CA GLY A 53 1.93 2.99 5.88
C GLY A 53 1.27 2.37 7.11
N GLY A 54 2.02 1.54 7.85
CA GLY A 54 1.50 0.74 8.96
C GLY A 54 1.44 1.47 10.30
N ASP A 55 0.63 0.96 11.23
CA ASP A 55 0.39 1.53 12.57
C ASP A 55 1.17 0.83 13.71
N LEU A 56 2.10 -0.08 13.37
CA LEU A 56 2.90 -0.88 14.33
C LEU A 56 2.09 -1.59 15.44
N ARG A 57 0.80 -1.86 15.20
CA ARG A 57 -0.01 -2.62 16.16
C ARG A 57 0.42 -4.09 16.19
N GLU A 58 0.31 -4.70 17.37
CA GLU A 58 0.49 -6.15 17.53
C GLU A 58 -0.45 -6.93 16.58
N ASP A 59 0.08 -8.01 16.01
CA ASP A 59 -0.60 -8.80 14.98
C ASP A 59 -1.04 -7.98 13.75
N GLY A 60 -0.40 -6.83 13.53
CA GLY A 60 -0.62 -5.98 12.36
C GLY A 60 0.02 -6.53 11.09
N PHE A 61 -0.32 -5.91 9.95
CA PHE A 61 0.35 -6.21 8.68
C PHE A 61 1.80 -5.73 8.64
N THR A 62 2.18 -4.80 9.53
CA THR A 62 3.54 -4.29 9.66
C THR A 62 4.49 -5.39 10.15
N ASP A 63 4.13 -6.07 11.23
CA ASP A 63 4.91 -7.19 11.80
C ASP A 63 5.07 -8.32 10.78
N LEU A 64 3.96 -8.66 10.11
CA LEU A 64 3.93 -9.65 9.04
C LEU A 64 4.91 -9.31 7.91
N LEU A 65 4.88 -8.06 7.45
CA LEU A 65 5.78 -7.59 6.39
C LEU A 65 7.25 -7.67 6.82
N PHE A 66 7.57 -7.27 8.05
CA PHE A 66 8.93 -7.32 8.58
C PHE A 66 9.45 -8.75 8.76
N GLU A 67 8.60 -9.65 9.23
CA GLU A 67 8.94 -11.07 9.34
C GLU A 67 9.25 -11.68 7.97
N LEU A 68 8.43 -11.38 6.95
CA LEU A 68 8.62 -11.88 5.59
C LEU A 68 9.95 -11.43 4.99
N VAL A 69 10.29 -10.14 5.10
CA VAL A 69 11.56 -9.61 4.58
C VAL A 69 12.74 -10.25 5.28
N SER A 70 12.67 -10.39 6.61
CA SER A 70 13.72 -10.99 7.43
C SER A 70 13.98 -12.46 7.06
N ARG A 71 12.93 -13.20 6.69
CA ARG A 71 13.05 -14.57 6.16
C ARG A 71 13.67 -14.58 4.76
N TYR A 72 13.14 -13.77 3.85
CA TYR A 72 13.58 -13.71 2.45
C TYR A 72 15.06 -13.31 2.29
N GLN A 73 15.56 -12.37 3.09
CA GLN A 73 16.95 -11.94 3.01
C GLN A 73 17.95 -13.00 3.49
N ARG A 74 17.60 -13.76 4.54
CA ARG A 74 18.46 -14.87 5.03
C ARG A 74 18.68 -15.92 3.95
N GLU A 75 17.68 -16.16 3.10
CA GLU A 75 17.75 -17.14 2.03
C GLU A 75 18.53 -16.66 0.80
N THR A 76 18.50 -15.36 0.51
CA THR A 76 19.02 -14.81 -0.76
C THR A 76 20.43 -14.21 -0.68
N SER A 77 21.01 -14.07 0.51
CA SER A 77 22.37 -13.53 0.74
C SER A 77 22.65 -12.16 0.12
N LYS A 78 21.61 -11.43 -0.33
CA LYS A 78 21.70 -10.11 -0.95
C LYS A 78 21.15 -9.08 0.02
N VAL A 79 22.02 -8.18 0.49
CA VAL A 79 21.62 -7.05 1.33
C VAL A 79 21.01 -5.96 0.44
N ARG A 80 19.68 -5.90 0.40
CA ARG A 80 18.93 -4.77 -0.16
C ARG A 80 17.77 -4.47 0.79
N ILE A 81 17.64 -3.21 1.22
CA ILE A 81 16.50 -2.73 1.99
C ILE A 81 15.24 -3.08 1.21
N GLY A 82 14.47 -4.04 1.74
CA GLY A 82 13.30 -4.58 1.06
C GLY A 82 12.06 -3.74 1.28
N VAL A 83 11.95 -3.11 2.46
CA VAL A 83 10.75 -2.40 2.92
C VAL A 83 11.11 -1.07 3.56
N THR A 84 10.34 -0.03 3.27
CA THR A 84 10.32 1.22 4.02
C THR A 84 8.93 1.38 4.64
N ASN A 85 8.84 1.41 5.97
CA ASN A 85 7.60 1.64 6.71
C ASN A 85 7.51 3.11 7.10
N TYR A 86 6.47 3.79 6.62
CA TYR A 86 6.16 5.18 6.94
C TYR A 86 5.20 5.23 8.11
N LEU A 87 5.58 5.95 9.16
CA LEU A 87 4.81 6.09 10.38
C LEU A 87 4.31 7.53 10.49
N ALA A 88 2.99 7.71 10.49
CA ALA A 88 2.37 9.02 10.65
C ALA A 88 2.58 9.56 12.07
N TRP A 89 2.73 10.88 12.20
CA TRP A 89 2.82 11.59 13.48
C TRP A 89 1.89 11.06 14.58
N PRO A 90 0.55 11.03 14.41
CA PRO A 90 -0.38 10.59 15.44
C PRO A 90 -0.18 9.13 15.90
N VAL A 91 0.44 8.27 15.09
CA VAL A 91 0.68 6.87 15.46
C VAL A 91 1.83 6.77 16.45
N HIS A 92 2.83 7.62 16.28
CA HIS A 92 4.10 7.52 16.99
C HIS A 92 4.23 8.57 18.10
N VAL A 93 3.34 9.57 18.09
CA VAL A 93 3.30 10.64 19.10
C VAL A 93 2.92 10.16 20.52
N SER A 94 2.36 8.96 20.63
CA SER A 94 2.05 8.37 21.94
C SER A 94 3.08 7.32 22.37
N LYS A 95 4.11 7.05 21.56
CA LYS A 95 5.13 6.03 21.80
C LYS A 95 6.43 6.65 22.31
N GLU A 96 7.08 5.93 23.21
CA GLU A 96 8.39 6.26 23.76
C GLU A 96 9.47 6.17 22.67
N ALA A 97 10.52 6.98 22.79
CA ALA A 97 11.62 6.96 21.84
C ALA A 97 12.37 5.61 21.83
N ASP A 98 12.58 5.03 23.01
CA ASP A 98 13.24 3.73 23.18
C ASP A 98 12.50 2.60 22.43
N GLU A 99 11.16 2.57 22.49
CA GLU A 99 10.33 1.58 21.78
C GLU A 99 10.56 1.65 20.26
N LEU A 100 10.66 2.86 19.72
CA LEU A 100 10.83 3.06 18.28
C LEU A 100 12.28 2.85 17.83
N GLU A 101 13.25 3.14 18.69
CA GLU A 101 14.64 2.79 18.47
C GLU A 101 14.82 1.26 18.43
N GLU A 102 14.18 0.52 19.34
CA GLU A 102 14.15 -0.95 19.30
C GLU A 102 13.57 -1.50 18.00
N ILE A 103 12.43 -0.96 17.56
CA ILE A 103 11.80 -1.35 16.29
C ILE A 103 12.73 -1.02 15.11
N SER A 104 13.29 0.18 15.06
CA SER A 104 14.24 0.60 14.03
C SER A 104 15.47 -0.32 13.97
N HIS A 105 16.03 -0.69 15.12
CA HIS A 105 17.14 -1.63 15.21
C HIS A 105 16.76 -3.04 14.75
N SER A 106 15.55 -3.53 15.08
CA SER A 106 15.07 -4.83 14.62
C SER A 106 14.95 -4.91 13.09
N LEU A 107 14.75 -3.76 12.44
CA LEU A 107 14.67 -3.62 10.99
C LEU A 107 16.02 -3.40 10.32
N ALA A 108 17.08 -3.18 11.09
CA ALA A 108 18.39 -2.87 10.53
C ALA A 108 18.85 -3.99 9.57
N GLY A 109 19.04 -3.62 8.30
CA GLY A 109 19.43 -4.53 7.22
C GLY A 109 18.26 -5.12 6.43
N THR A 110 17.06 -5.20 7.01
CA THR A 110 15.85 -5.73 6.36
C THR A 110 14.96 -4.63 5.81
N GLY A 111 14.74 -3.58 6.61
CA GLY A 111 13.89 -2.45 6.27
C GLY A 111 14.37 -1.14 6.85
N GLU A 112 13.53 -0.13 6.71
CA GLU A 112 13.71 1.20 7.28
C GLU A 112 12.40 1.68 7.90
N LEU A 113 12.46 2.25 9.10
CA LEU A 113 11.35 2.96 9.72
C LEU A 113 11.52 4.46 9.47
N VAL A 114 10.51 5.09 8.88
CA VAL A 114 10.48 6.53 8.59
C VAL A 114 9.35 7.17 9.38
N CYS A 115 9.71 7.88 10.43
CA CYS A 115 8.79 8.64 11.24
C CYS A 115 8.59 10.03 10.65
N LEU A 116 7.33 10.47 10.53
CA LEU A 116 7.00 11.76 9.94
C LEU A 116 6.39 12.71 10.98
N THR A 117 6.69 14.01 10.86
CA THR A 117 5.98 15.08 11.57
C THR A 117 4.55 15.24 11.02
N GLN A 118 3.72 16.02 11.71
CA GLN A 118 2.35 16.32 11.27
C GLN A 118 2.33 16.96 9.86
N ASP A 119 3.38 17.71 9.51
CA ASP A 119 3.54 18.36 8.20
C ASP A 119 4.22 17.46 7.14
N GLY A 120 4.58 16.23 7.50
CA GLY A 120 5.19 15.27 6.56
C GLY A 120 6.71 15.37 6.43
N HIS A 121 7.40 16.06 7.33
CA HIS A 121 8.86 16.05 7.36
C HIS A 121 9.37 14.80 8.06
N ARG A 122 10.47 14.21 7.56
CA ARG A 122 11.15 13.12 8.25
C ARG A 122 11.71 13.61 9.58
N LEU A 123 11.46 12.85 10.63
CA LEU A 123 11.91 13.13 11.99
C LEU A 123 13.14 12.27 12.30
N GLU A 124 14.26 12.92 12.63
CA GLU A 124 15.53 12.25 12.95
C GLU A 124 15.57 11.79 14.42
N LEU A 125 16.36 10.75 14.71
CA LEU A 125 16.47 10.16 16.07
C LEU A 125 16.82 11.20 17.16
N SER A 126 17.58 12.24 16.82
CA SER A 126 17.92 13.31 17.79
C SER A 126 16.73 14.20 18.15
N GLU A 127 15.79 14.38 17.23
CA GLU A 127 14.57 15.18 17.42
C GLU A 127 13.52 14.36 18.16
N TRP A 128 13.54 13.04 17.97
CA TRP A 128 12.69 12.07 18.67
C TRP A 128 12.81 12.18 20.19
N ASN A 129 14.03 12.23 20.71
CA ASN A 129 14.30 12.28 22.15
C ASN A 129 13.89 13.60 22.83
N GLN A 130 13.58 14.64 22.05
CA GLN A 130 13.23 15.97 22.56
C GLN A 130 11.73 16.21 22.55
N ARG A 131 10.95 15.20 22.17
CA ARG A 131 9.54 15.30 21.89
C ARG A 131 8.69 15.04 23.13
N GLU A 132 7.63 15.82 23.28
CA GLU A 132 6.61 15.55 24.31
C GLU A 132 5.65 14.46 23.84
N LEU A 133 5.38 13.51 24.73
CA LEU A 133 4.35 12.50 24.52
C LEU A 133 2.98 13.11 24.76
N HIS A 134 2.08 12.93 23.80
CA HIS A 134 0.69 13.34 23.98
C HIS A 134 -0.25 12.42 23.22
N GLN A 135 -1.51 12.43 23.65
CA GLN A 135 -2.57 11.74 22.93
C GLN A 135 -3.05 12.63 21.78
N PRO A 136 -2.91 12.19 20.52
CA PRO A 136 -3.28 12.99 19.37
C PRO A 136 -4.80 13.22 19.31
N THR A 137 -5.17 14.43 18.92
CA THR A 137 -6.54 14.83 18.58
C THR A 137 -7.00 14.21 17.25
N ASP A 138 -8.31 14.17 17.00
CA ASP A 138 -8.83 13.67 15.72
C ASP A 138 -8.37 14.52 14.51
N GLU A 139 -8.10 15.80 14.71
CA GLU A 139 -7.54 16.70 13.68
C GLU A 139 -6.08 16.37 13.36
N GLU A 140 -5.25 16.09 14.38
CA GLU A 140 -3.87 15.61 14.21
C GLU A 140 -3.85 14.24 13.53
N TRP A 141 -4.82 13.37 13.84
CA TRP A 141 -5.01 12.10 13.13
C TRP A 141 -5.25 12.31 11.63
N ALA A 142 -6.21 13.15 11.28
CA ALA A 142 -6.54 13.44 9.89
C ALA A 142 -5.35 14.06 9.13
N THR A 143 -4.73 15.09 9.73
CA THR A 143 -3.62 15.83 9.11
C THR A 143 -2.39 14.96 8.96
N GLY A 144 -1.97 14.27 10.02
CA GLY A 144 -0.77 13.45 10.01
C GLY A 144 -0.86 12.23 9.09
N LEU A 145 -2.02 11.57 9.03
CA LEU A 145 -2.24 10.47 8.08
C LEU A 145 -2.21 10.96 6.63
N THR A 146 -2.85 12.10 6.34
CA THR A 146 -2.82 12.73 5.00
C THR A 146 -1.40 13.09 4.59
N ALA A 147 -0.63 13.72 5.48
CA ALA A 147 0.75 14.10 5.23
C ALA A 147 1.62 12.86 4.92
N MET A 148 1.50 11.81 5.73
CA MET A 148 2.21 10.55 5.49
C MET A 148 1.85 9.91 4.14
N ARG A 149 0.56 9.89 3.77
CA ARG A 149 0.09 9.35 2.48
C ARG A 149 0.71 10.11 1.29
N ARG A 150 0.83 11.44 1.38
CA ARG A 150 1.47 12.27 0.36
C ARG A 150 2.97 12.00 0.25
N VAL A 151 3.68 11.94 1.37
CA VAL A 151 5.12 11.63 1.39
C VAL A 151 5.38 10.25 0.78
N MET A 152 4.61 9.23 1.21
CA MET A 152 4.74 7.88 0.67
C MET A 152 4.39 7.81 -0.83
N HIS A 153 3.37 8.57 -1.27
CA HIS A 153 3.03 8.67 -2.69
C HIS A 153 4.20 9.20 -3.53
N GLY A 154 4.84 10.29 -3.10
CA GLY A 154 6.02 10.85 -3.78
C GLY A 154 7.25 9.93 -3.79
N ALA A 155 7.37 9.03 -2.81
CA ALA A 155 8.46 8.07 -2.72
C ALA A 155 8.22 6.77 -3.50
N THR A 156 7.05 6.58 -4.10
CA THR A 156 6.62 5.32 -4.75
C THR A 156 6.37 5.51 -6.25
N GLN A 157 6.46 4.41 -7.01
CA GLN A 157 6.23 4.42 -8.47
C GLN A 157 4.98 3.65 -8.88
N ALA A 158 4.38 2.89 -7.97
CA ALA A 158 3.12 2.19 -8.17
C ALA A 158 2.47 1.92 -6.82
N ARG A 159 1.15 1.78 -6.83
CA ARG A 159 0.36 1.44 -5.64
C ARG A 159 -0.54 0.25 -5.93
N ILE A 160 -0.58 -0.67 -4.99
CA ILE A 160 -1.48 -1.82 -5.00
C ILE A 160 -2.40 -1.68 -3.80
N VAL A 161 -3.71 -1.74 -4.02
CA VAL A 161 -4.71 -1.60 -2.96
C VAL A 161 -5.59 -2.84 -2.89
N LEU A 162 -5.85 -3.34 -1.67
CA LEU A 162 -6.71 -4.48 -1.41
C LEU A 162 -7.47 -4.32 -0.09
N GLY A 163 -8.76 -4.66 -0.10
CA GLY A 163 -9.64 -4.50 1.06
C GLY A 163 -9.98 -3.03 1.35
N GLY A 164 -10.01 -2.70 2.64
CA GLY A 164 -10.24 -1.34 3.14
C GLY A 164 -11.54 -1.17 3.88
N ARG A 165 -11.42 -0.66 5.12
CA ARG A 165 -12.55 -0.29 5.96
C ARG A 165 -13.28 0.88 5.33
N VAL A 166 -14.61 0.82 5.37
CA VAL A 166 -15.52 1.87 4.88
C VAL A 166 -16.32 2.53 6.01
N THR A 167 -16.18 2.00 7.24
CA THR A 167 -16.69 2.56 8.49
C THR A 167 -15.57 2.60 9.53
N ASP A 168 -15.75 3.39 10.60
CA ASP A 168 -14.84 3.46 11.75
C ASP A 168 -13.36 3.71 11.38
N TYR A 169 -13.13 4.50 10.33
CA TYR A 169 -11.81 4.92 9.89
C TYR A 169 -11.41 6.27 10.52
N LYS A 170 -10.10 6.54 10.55
CA LYS A 170 -9.54 7.82 10.99
C LYS A 170 -9.17 8.68 9.77
N GLY A 171 -9.48 9.98 9.85
CA GLY A 171 -9.29 10.96 8.78
C GLY A 171 -10.56 11.27 7.99
N ASP A 172 -10.43 12.13 6.98
CA ASP A 172 -11.56 12.68 6.21
C ASP A 172 -12.24 11.64 5.31
N MET A 173 -11.55 10.56 4.96
CA MET A 173 -12.08 9.46 4.14
C MET A 173 -11.31 8.16 4.42
N PRO A 174 -11.80 6.99 3.96
CA PRO A 174 -11.07 5.75 4.09
C PRO A 174 -9.63 5.87 3.60
N GLY A 175 -8.67 5.34 4.35
CA GLY A 175 -7.25 5.51 4.00
C GLY A 175 -6.88 4.97 2.62
N ILE A 176 -7.38 3.79 2.27
CA ILE A 176 -7.22 3.21 0.93
C ILE A 176 -7.86 4.10 -0.15
N ALA A 177 -8.99 4.75 0.13
CA ALA A 177 -9.60 5.69 -0.82
C ALA A 177 -8.67 6.89 -1.05
N GLU A 178 -8.18 7.51 0.01
CA GLU A 178 -7.34 8.69 -0.14
C GLU A 178 -6.07 8.38 -0.94
N GLU A 179 -5.44 7.25 -0.63
CA GLU A 179 -4.25 6.76 -1.32
C GLU A 179 -4.48 6.42 -2.80
N ALA A 180 -5.61 5.78 -3.12
CA ALA A 180 -6.03 5.53 -4.49
C ALA A 180 -6.33 6.83 -5.23
N LEU A 181 -6.98 7.80 -4.57
CA LEU A 181 -7.31 9.08 -5.16
C LEU A 181 -6.07 9.92 -5.48
N LEU A 182 -5.07 9.94 -4.59
CA LEU A 182 -3.76 10.53 -4.88
C LEU A 182 -3.13 9.89 -6.13
N SER A 183 -3.15 8.55 -6.19
CA SER A 183 -2.58 7.80 -7.31
C SER A 183 -3.25 8.14 -8.64
N LEU A 184 -4.59 8.18 -8.66
CA LEU A 184 -5.37 8.54 -9.86
C LEU A 184 -5.13 9.98 -10.31
N ARG A 185 -5.08 10.94 -9.37
CA ARG A 185 -4.89 12.36 -9.68
C ARG A 185 -3.53 12.66 -10.28
N GLU A 186 -2.49 11.98 -9.82
CA GLU A 186 -1.11 12.19 -10.28
C GLU A 186 -0.68 11.18 -11.36
N GLY A 187 -1.59 10.30 -11.81
CA GLY A 187 -1.30 9.30 -12.83
C GLY A 187 -0.30 8.21 -12.38
N GLN A 188 -0.14 8.02 -11.06
CA GLN A 188 0.67 6.93 -10.53
C GLN A 188 -0.04 5.58 -10.80
N PRO A 189 0.68 4.58 -11.35
CA PRO A 189 0.16 3.24 -11.58
C PRO A 189 -0.59 2.67 -10.36
N LEU A 190 -1.89 2.41 -10.53
CA LEU A 190 -2.78 1.91 -9.49
C LEU A 190 -3.33 0.53 -9.83
N PHE A 191 -3.12 -0.44 -8.95
CA PHE A 191 -3.65 -1.80 -9.05
C PHE A 191 -4.78 -2.01 -8.03
N LEU A 192 -6.01 -2.15 -8.50
CA LEU A 192 -7.20 -2.33 -7.66
C LEU A 192 -7.55 -3.82 -7.50
N LEU A 193 -7.30 -4.40 -6.33
CA LEU A 193 -7.67 -5.78 -6.01
C LEU A 193 -9.02 -5.81 -5.29
N GLY A 194 -10.07 -5.42 -6.01
CA GLY A 194 -11.44 -5.34 -5.50
C GLY A 194 -12.08 -6.68 -5.10
N GLY A 195 -11.45 -7.83 -5.43
CA GLY A 195 -11.96 -9.14 -5.03
C GLY A 195 -11.94 -9.40 -3.52
N PHE A 196 -11.16 -8.60 -2.77
CA PHE A 196 -11.07 -8.64 -1.30
C PHE A 196 -12.10 -7.74 -0.59
N GLY A 197 -12.98 -7.08 -1.35
CA GLY A 197 -14.07 -6.25 -0.81
C GLY A 197 -13.64 -4.86 -0.33
N GLY A 198 -14.54 -4.18 0.38
CA GLY A 198 -14.28 -2.91 1.04
C GLY A 198 -14.07 -1.75 0.06
N CYS A 199 -13.30 -0.76 0.51
CA CYS A 199 -13.06 0.45 -0.27
C CYS A 199 -12.45 0.17 -1.66
N ALA A 200 -11.52 -0.77 -1.78
CA ALA A 200 -10.94 -1.16 -3.06
C ALA A 200 -12.00 -1.69 -4.05
N ARG A 201 -13.01 -2.43 -3.55
CA ARG A 201 -14.14 -2.90 -4.35
C ARG A 201 -15.03 -1.74 -4.78
N ASP A 202 -15.39 -0.87 -3.86
CA ASP A 202 -16.26 0.28 -4.13
C ASP A 202 -15.67 1.20 -5.20
N ILE A 203 -14.36 1.47 -5.14
CA ILE A 203 -13.65 2.24 -6.17
C ILE A 203 -13.72 1.51 -7.52
N ALA A 204 -13.47 0.20 -7.53
CA ALA A 204 -13.53 -0.58 -8.77
C ALA A 204 -14.94 -0.60 -9.40
N GLU A 205 -15.99 -0.55 -8.58
CA GLU A 205 -17.38 -0.40 -9.06
C GLU A 205 -17.63 0.98 -9.65
N THR A 206 -17.17 2.05 -8.98
CA THR A 206 -17.29 3.43 -9.48
C THR A 206 -16.55 3.62 -10.81
N LEU A 207 -15.37 3.00 -10.98
CA LEU A 207 -14.59 3.02 -12.23
C LEU A 207 -15.15 2.10 -13.32
N GLY A 208 -16.27 1.39 -13.07
CA GLY A 208 -16.91 0.50 -14.03
C GLY A 208 -16.20 -0.82 -14.30
N LEU A 209 -15.21 -1.21 -13.50
CA LEU A 209 -14.42 -2.45 -13.67
C LEU A 209 -15.20 -3.70 -13.26
N VAL A 210 -16.13 -3.54 -12.32
CA VAL A 210 -16.93 -4.61 -11.76
C VAL A 210 -18.36 -4.14 -11.56
N LYS A 211 -19.32 -5.06 -11.64
CA LYS A 211 -20.72 -4.74 -11.38
C LYS A 211 -20.92 -4.32 -9.93
N CYS A 212 -21.66 -3.22 -9.76
CA CYS A 212 -22.14 -2.75 -8.47
C CYS A 212 -23.01 -3.81 -7.81
N ARG A 213 -22.76 -4.08 -6.52
CA ARG A 213 -23.55 -5.02 -5.72
C ARG A 213 -24.66 -4.28 -4.98
N ALA A 214 -25.72 -5.00 -4.64
CA ALA A 214 -26.78 -4.47 -3.79
C ALA A 214 -26.29 -4.12 -2.37
N SER A 215 -25.21 -4.76 -1.90
CA SER A 215 -24.60 -4.55 -0.60
C SER A 215 -23.42 -3.57 -0.61
N SER A 216 -23.15 -2.90 -1.73
CA SER A 216 -22.02 -1.97 -1.82
C SER A 216 -22.24 -0.82 -0.85
N TYR A 217 -21.21 -0.42 -0.12
CA TYR A 217 -21.29 0.71 0.80
C TYR A 217 -21.21 2.00 -0.01
N LEU A 218 -22.37 2.49 -0.44
CA LEU A 218 -22.47 3.62 -1.38
C LEU A 218 -22.06 4.98 -0.77
N ASP A 219 -22.01 5.10 0.56
CA ASP A 219 -22.09 6.41 1.21
C ASP A 219 -20.87 6.82 2.06
N TRP A 220 -19.73 6.13 1.98
CA TRP A 220 -18.54 6.63 2.67
C TRP A 220 -18.05 7.94 2.04
N LEU A 221 -17.57 8.86 2.90
CA LEU A 221 -17.29 10.23 2.51
C LEU A 221 -16.21 10.29 1.43
N GLY A 222 -16.55 10.91 0.29
CA GLY A 222 -15.65 11.16 -0.81
C GLY A 222 -15.58 10.09 -1.89
N ARG A 223 -16.47 9.07 -1.86
CA ARG A 223 -16.64 8.14 -2.99
C ARG A 223 -16.97 8.87 -4.29
N GLN A 224 -17.73 9.96 -4.26
CA GLN A 224 -18.04 10.75 -5.46
C GLN A 224 -16.80 11.36 -6.13
N LYS A 225 -15.67 11.50 -5.40
CA LYS A 225 -14.41 12.00 -5.97
C LYS A 225 -13.83 11.05 -7.04
N PHE A 226 -14.34 9.82 -7.14
CA PHE A 226 -13.92 8.82 -8.13
C PHE A 226 -14.77 8.82 -9.40
N GLU A 227 -15.91 9.50 -9.44
CA GLU A 227 -16.86 9.45 -10.58
C GLU A 227 -16.30 10.01 -11.89
N GLY A 228 -15.27 10.87 -11.80
CA GLY A 228 -14.56 11.40 -12.97
C GLY A 228 -13.47 10.49 -13.53
N PHE A 229 -13.20 9.34 -12.91
CA PHE A 229 -12.16 8.41 -13.31
C PHE A 229 -12.75 7.13 -13.89
N SER A 230 -11.92 6.44 -14.67
CA SER A 230 -12.26 5.23 -15.41
C SER A 230 -11.10 4.24 -15.40
N SER A 231 -11.28 3.11 -16.08
CA SER A 231 -10.25 2.08 -16.21
C SER A 231 -8.96 2.57 -16.88
N SER A 232 -9.01 3.61 -17.72
CA SER A 232 -7.83 4.17 -18.39
C SER A 232 -6.93 4.98 -17.46
N ASP A 233 -7.47 5.53 -16.38
CA ASP A 233 -6.74 6.40 -15.45
C ASP A 233 -5.83 5.60 -14.50
N LEU A 234 -6.02 4.28 -14.42
CA LEU A 234 -5.21 3.39 -13.57
C LEU A 234 -3.73 3.36 -13.95
N SER A 235 -3.37 3.68 -15.20
CA SER A 235 -1.98 3.83 -15.65
C SER A 235 -1.05 2.67 -15.29
N ASN A 236 -1.59 1.45 -15.17
CA ASN A 236 -0.92 0.31 -14.54
C ASN A 236 -0.35 -0.72 -15.52
N GLY A 237 -0.37 -0.42 -16.82
CA GLY A 237 0.12 -1.30 -17.89
C GLY A 237 -0.79 -2.50 -18.22
N LEU A 238 -1.96 -2.59 -17.59
CA LEU A 238 -2.97 -3.61 -17.89
C LEU A 238 -4.03 -3.09 -18.86
N SER A 239 -4.55 -3.98 -19.69
CA SER A 239 -5.75 -3.71 -20.49
C SER A 239 -6.99 -3.60 -19.60
N GLU A 240 -8.05 -2.98 -20.10
CA GLU A 240 -9.34 -2.87 -19.39
C GLU A 240 -9.87 -4.24 -18.93
N LYS A 241 -9.78 -5.27 -19.78
CA LYS A 241 -10.19 -6.64 -19.44
C LYS A 241 -9.33 -7.26 -18.33
N GLU A 242 -8.02 -6.99 -18.34
CA GLU A 242 -7.11 -7.43 -17.28
C GLU A 242 -7.42 -6.68 -15.97
N ASN A 243 -7.69 -5.38 -16.01
CA ASN A 243 -8.11 -4.59 -14.86
C ASN A 243 -9.45 -5.06 -14.28
N ALA A 244 -10.44 -5.35 -15.12
CA ALA A 244 -11.70 -5.94 -14.68
C ALA A 244 -11.52 -7.35 -14.07
N THR A 245 -10.51 -8.10 -14.53
CA THR A 245 -10.17 -9.42 -13.95
C THR A 245 -9.50 -9.25 -12.59
N LEU A 246 -8.52 -8.35 -12.49
CA LEU A 246 -7.82 -8.02 -11.23
C LEU A 246 -8.81 -7.51 -10.16
N ALA A 247 -9.71 -6.61 -10.55
CA ALA A 247 -10.72 -6.05 -9.66
C ALA A 247 -11.77 -7.06 -9.18
N ARG A 248 -11.95 -8.18 -9.88
CA ARG A 248 -12.95 -9.20 -9.53
C ARG A 248 -12.37 -10.36 -8.75
N THR A 249 -11.11 -10.72 -8.99
CA THR A 249 -10.54 -11.98 -8.50
C THR A 249 -10.26 -11.94 -6.99
N PRO A 250 -10.80 -12.90 -6.21
CA PRO A 250 -10.36 -13.12 -4.84
C PRO A 250 -9.11 -14.02 -4.77
N HIS A 251 -8.63 -14.54 -5.92
CA HIS A 251 -7.50 -15.45 -5.98
C HIS A 251 -6.20 -14.67 -6.10
N ILE A 252 -5.43 -14.65 -5.01
CA ILE A 252 -4.18 -13.92 -4.93
C ILE A 252 -3.18 -14.30 -6.04
N ASP A 253 -3.05 -15.59 -6.38
CA ASP A 253 -2.10 -16.02 -7.40
C ASP A 253 -2.41 -15.40 -8.77
N GLN A 254 -3.70 -15.25 -9.12
CA GLN A 254 -4.11 -14.56 -10.34
C GLN A 254 -3.83 -13.05 -10.25
N ALA A 255 -4.08 -12.44 -9.09
CA ALA A 255 -3.80 -11.03 -8.87
C ALA A 255 -2.30 -10.72 -9.03
N ILE A 256 -1.42 -11.54 -8.44
CA ILE A 256 0.04 -11.40 -8.54
C ILE A 256 0.50 -11.46 -10.00
N VAL A 257 0.01 -12.43 -10.77
CA VAL A 257 0.37 -12.55 -12.20
C VAL A 257 0.02 -11.28 -12.98
N LEU A 258 -1.14 -10.69 -12.71
CA LEU A 258 -1.57 -9.46 -13.36
C LEU A 258 -0.76 -8.25 -12.88
N VAL A 259 -0.54 -8.10 -11.57
CA VAL A 259 0.28 -7.02 -11.01
C VAL A 259 1.69 -7.03 -11.61
N LEU A 260 2.37 -8.18 -11.57
CA LEU A 260 3.73 -8.31 -12.11
C LEU A 260 3.77 -8.06 -13.62
N ARG A 261 2.74 -8.51 -14.35
CA ARG A 261 2.61 -8.24 -15.79
C ARG A 261 2.48 -6.73 -16.07
N GLY A 262 1.63 -6.04 -15.33
CA GLY A 262 1.44 -4.59 -15.48
C GLY A 262 2.72 -3.83 -15.19
N LEU A 263 3.36 -4.13 -14.06
CA LEU A 263 4.65 -3.51 -13.67
C LEU A 263 5.76 -3.79 -14.69
N HIS A 264 5.84 -5.01 -15.24
CA HIS A 264 6.82 -5.35 -16.26
C HIS A 264 6.61 -4.54 -17.55
N ARG A 265 5.37 -4.42 -18.04
CA ARG A 265 5.05 -3.61 -19.23
C ARG A 265 5.42 -2.14 -19.01
N LEU A 266 5.14 -1.60 -17.83
CA LEU A 266 5.57 -0.25 -17.47
C LEU A 266 7.09 -0.08 -17.41
N ASN A 267 7.84 -1.16 -17.22
CA ASN A 267 9.30 -1.12 -17.27
C ASN A 267 9.82 -1.07 -18.71
N LEU A 268 9.30 -1.93 -19.58
CA LEU A 268 9.64 -1.93 -21.01
C LEU A 268 9.34 -0.59 -21.69
N LEU A 269 8.23 0.07 -21.30
CA LEU A 269 7.89 1.39 -21.85
C LEU A 269 8.88 2.49 -21.45
N LYS A 270 9.50 2.41 -20.26
CA LYS A 270 10.54 3.37 -19.84
C LYS A 270 11.84 3.13 -20.61
N GLU A 271 12.28 1.87 -20.70
CA GLU A 271 13.53 1.51 -21.39
C GLU A 271 13.52 1.96 -22.87
N ASN A 272 12.41 1.73 -23.58
CA ASN A 272 12.29 2.17 -24.98
C ASN A 272 12.21 3.70 -25.15
N GLY A 273 11.72 4.42 -24.13
CA GLY A 273 11.64 5.88 -24.13
C GLY A 273 12.99 6.55 -23.91
N ASP A 274 13.86 5.95 -23.09
CA ASP A 274 15.22 6.43 -22.83
C ASP A 274 16.20 6.12 -23.98
N GLU A 275 15.96 5.06 -24.78
CA GLU A 275 16.78 4.77 -25.99
C GLU A 275 16.45 5.65 -27.20
N SER A 276 15.33 6.38 -27.17
CA SER A 276 14.84 7.20 -28.29
C SER A 276 15.15 8.70 -28.16
N ASN A 277 15.93 9.10 -27.15
CA ASN A 277 16.24 10.49 -26.79
C ASN A 277 17.76 10.69 -26.68
#